data_AF-A0A9Q2RYB9-F1
#
_entry.id   AF-A0A9Q2RYB9-F1
#
_cell.length_a   1.000
_cell.length_b   1.000
_cell.length_c   1.000
_cell.angle_alpha   90.00
_cell.angle_beta   90.00
_cell.angle_gamma   90.00
#
_symmetry.space_group_name_H-M   'P 1'
#
loop_
_entity.id
_entity.type
_entity.pdbx_description
1 polymer ?
#
loop_
_entity_poly.entity_id
_entity_poly.type
_entity_poly.pdbx_seq_one_letter_code
_entity_poly.pdbx_strand_id
1 'polypeptide(L)'
;MTALQINDTSRSVTLDGQPVTLGARAFDVLTYLANHPDRVITKEELLDHVWAGVLVEESNLTVQIAGLRKALGKDAIKTVPGVGYKFTLGSVTPQSPAVKDAPPVPTIPSLAVLPFANLTGSDTNAYMVDGIVNEITSALARVSSFFVISNTSTFTYRGKAVDLAEVGRDLGVRYILEGSIQKAGDRLRIFTQLVEAKTARMIWHDRFDGSTEDIFDLQDTVAACVAGALEPKLIWAEAARLHSKPTDNLQAYDLCMKAAPLVMRQNTLSSLEEGLELLNRSLALDPDYVRAKGLYCYAHTGSFAARWWTFEQAQAGLPMAREVLDSGTDDPFALAAAGHHIAYIGQEPETGLISVTRANALNPNSATIALFLGWVHNYLSNDDQAIEHLERAIRISPLHPNIGVTTCGIANAYFQKQDLETAIRYYEEALTQYPEFASTQLGLMGCYLKAGKLEKSAQMATWFRNKVPDMTVATFVRTRPHHNAYYRDAVIEALRANGFPED
;
A
#
# COMPACT_ATOMS: atom_id res chain seq x y z
N MET A 1 -45.74 11.63 26.99
CA MET A 1 -45.37 10.21 26.75
C MET A 1 -44.09 9.98 27.52
N THR A 2 -44.05 8.98 28.39
CA THR A 2 -42.83 8.64 29.13
C THR A 2 -41.78 8.11 28.15
N ALA A 3 -40.61 8.73 28.10
CA ALA A 3 -39.54 8.39 27.17
C ALA A 3 -38.44 7.60 27.91
N LEU A 4 -38.37 6.30 27.65
CA LEU A 4 -37.28 5.44 28.13
C LEU A 4 -36.16 5.41 27.09
N GLN A 5 -34.94 5.72 27.52
CA GLN A 5 -33.73 5.54 26.73
C GLN A 5 -32.82 4.53 27.42
N ILE A 6 -32.37 3.52 26.66
CA ILE A 6 -31.44 2.49 27.13
C ILE A 6 -30.18 2.62 26.28
N ASN A 7 -29.02 2.70 26.93
CA ASN A 7 -27.71 2.66 26.29
C ASN A 7 -27.00 1.37 26.67
N ASP A 8 -26.93 0.43 25.73
CA ASP A 8 -26.35 -0.90 25.96
C ASP A 8 -24.82 -0.87 26.14
N THR A 9 -24.12 0.08 25.48
CA THR A 9 -22.66 0.22 25.56
C THR A 9 -22.21 0.72 26.94
N SER A 10 -22.87 1.76 27.46
CA SER A 10 -22.57 2.29 28.80
C SER A 10 -23.38 1.64 29.92
N ARG A 11 -24.23 0.66 29.59
CA ARG A 11 -25.19 0.01 30.50
C ARG A 11 -25.95 1.00 31.38
N SER A 12 -26.45 2.08 30.77
CA SER A 12 -27.19 3.15 31.45
C SER A 12 -28.60 3.28 30.92
N VAL A 13 -29.52 3.71 31.80
CA VAL A 13 -30.92 3.92 31.46
C VAL A 13 -31.31 5.31 31.89
N THR A 14 -32.04 6.04 31.06
CA THR A 14 -32.69 7.29 31.44
C THR A 14 -34.20 7.21 31.22
N LEU A 15 -34.96 7.79 32.14
CA LEU A 15 -36.41 7.89 32.09
C LEU A 15 -36.77 9.38 32.10
N ASP A 16 -37.40 9.86 31.05
CA ASP A 16 -37.72 11.28 30.86
C ASP A 16 -36.48 12.19 31.03
N GLY A 17 -35.32 11.71 30.58
CA GLY A 17 -34.03 12.42 30.66
C GLY A 17 -33.32 12.32 32.02
N GLN A 18 -33.88 11.62 33.01
CA GLN A 18 -33.25 11.40 34.32
C GLN A 18 -32.59 10.02 34.41
N PRO A 19 -31.35 9.89 34.91
CA PRO A 19 -30.67 8.60 35.02
C PRO A 19 -31.37 7.68 36.03
N VAL A 20 -31.54 6.42 35.65
CA VAL A 20 -32.14 5.36 36.46
C VAL A 20 -31.08 4.32 36.78
N THR A 21 -30.74 4.17 38.07
CA THR A 21 -29.77 3.18 38.52
C THR A 21 -30.41 1.79 38.58
N LEU A 22 -29.89 0.86 37.77
CA LEU A 22 -30.33 -0.54 37.74
C LEU A 22 -29.15 -1.47 38.04
N GLY A 23 -29.42 -2.58 38.71
CA GLY A 23 -28.45 -3.68 38.82
C GLY A 23 -28.25 -4.36 37.47
N ALA A 24 -27.11 -5.02 37.27
CA ALA A 24 -26.75 -5.63 35.98
C ALA A 24 -27.84 -6.56 35.42
N ARG A 25 -28.42 -7.43 36.25
CA ARG A 25 -29.49 -8.35 35.83
C ARG A 25 -30.82 -7.66 35.54
N ALA A 26 -31.17 -6.62 36.30
CA ALA A 26 -32.35 -5.81 36.01
C ALA A 26 -32.20 -5.10 34.65
N PHE A 27 -31.00 -4.61 34.35
CA PHE A 27 -30.68 -4.01 33.05
C PHE A 27 -30.88 -5.01 31.91
N ASP A 28 -30.31 -6.21 32.01
CA ASP A 28 -30.43 -7.23 30.95
C ASP A 28 -31.89 -7.64 30.70
N VAL A 29 -32.68 -7.83 31.78
CA VAL A 29 -34.12 -8.12 31.69
C VAL A 29 -34.87 -6.97 31.02
N LEU A 30 -34.55 -5.71 31.36
CA LEU A 30 -35.18 -4.54 30.77
C LEU A 30 -34.85 -4.41 29.29
N THR A 31 -33.59 -4.53 28.90
CA THR A 31 -33.16 -4.46 27.49
C THR A 31 -33.86 -5.53 26.67
N TYR A 32 -33.95 -6.76 27.17
CA TYR A 32 -34.62 -7.84 26.45
C TYR A 32 -36.12 -7.59 26.26
N LEU A 33 -36.81 -7.14 27.31
CA LEU A 33 -38.24 -6.79 27.25
C LEU A 33 -38.51 -5.58 26.34
N ALA A 34 -37.66 -4.55 26.41
CA ALA A 34 -37.77 -3.32 25.63
C ALA A 34 -37.52 -3.55 24.12
N ASN A 35 -36.68 -4.52 23.77
CA ASN A 35 -36.43 -4.93 22.37
C ASN A 35 -37.57 -5.81 21.79
N HIS A 36 -38.53 -6.23 22.61
CA HIS A 36 -39.67 -7.03 22.17
C HIS A 36 -41.01 -6.46 22.65
N PRO A 37 -41.33 -5.18 22.35
CA PRO A 37 -42.49 -4.50 22.91
C PRO A 37 -43.84 -5.08 22.43
N ASP A 38 -43.85 -5.74 21.28
CA ASP A 38 -45.10 -6.20 20.65
C ASP A 38 -45.60 -7.54 21.19
N ARG A 39 -44.74 -8.37 21.80
CA ARG A 39 -45.09 -9.71 22.28
C ARG A 39 -44.94 -9.88 23.79
N VAL A 40 -45.56 -10.94 24.30
CA VAL A 40 -45.35 -11.40 25.67
C VAL A 40 -44.14 -12.32 25.66
N ILE A 41 -43.17 -12.07 26.54
CA ILE A 41 -41.98 -12.90 26.70
C ILE A 41 -42.22 -13.88 27.85
N THR A 42 -41.92 -15.16 27.63
CA THR A 42 -42.14 -16.18 28.66
C THR A 42 -41.09 -16.08 29.76
N LYS A 43 -41.39 -16.65 30.93
CA LYS A 43 -40.43 -16.66 32.05
C LYS A 43 -39.20 -17.50 31.72
N GLU A 44 -39.39 -18.64 31.06
CA GLU A 44 -38.32 -19.52 30.58
C GLU A 44 -37.40 -18.80 29.58
N GLU A 45 -37.98 -18.08 28.61
CA GLU A 45 -37.21 -17.29 27.64
C GLU A 45 -36.36 -16.19 28.30
N LEU A 46 -36.90 -15.51 29.33
CA LEU A 46 -36.11 -14.53 30.09
C LEU A 46 -35.01 -15.19 30.92
N LEU A 47 -35.28 -16.35 31.53
CA LEU A 47 -34.30 -17.07 32.31
C LEU A 47 -33.16 -17.58 31.43
N ASP A 48 -33.47 -18.20 30.29
CA ASP A 48 -32.49 -18.71 29.34
C ASP A 48 -31.66 -17.60 28.71
N HIS A 49 -32.28 -16.47 28.35
CA HIS A 49 -31.56 -15.40 27.68
C HIS A 49 -30.69 -14.58 28.63
N VAL A 50 -31.22 -14.21 29.81
CA VAL A 50 -30.47 -13.35 30.75
C VAL A 50 -29.52 -14.16 31.61
N TRP A 51 -29.87 -15.41 31.97
CA TRP A 51 -29.06 -16.28 32.83
C TRP A 51 -28.53 -17.52 32.09
N ALA A 52 -28.23 -17.41 30.79
CA ALA A 52 -27.64 -18.47 29.98
C ALA A 52 -26.47 -19.17 30.72
N GLY A 53 -26.59 -20.48 30.93
CA GLY A 53 -25.57 -21.30 31.60
C GLY A 53 -25.51 -21.19 33.12
N VAL A 54 -26.47 -20.52 33.77
CA VAL A 54 -26.57 -20.41 35.23
C VAL A 54 -27.93 -20.93 35.71
N LEU A 55 -27.92 -21.90 36.61
CA LEU A 55 -29.14 -22.46 37.18
C LEU A 55 -29.72 -21.48 38.22
N VAL A 56 -30.85 -20.86 37.92
CA VAL A 56 -31.48 -19.80 38.74
C VAL A 56 -32.95 -20.10 38.96
N GLU A 57 -33.43 -19.88 40.18
CA GLU A 57 -34.85 -20.00 40.50
C GLU A 57 -35.67 -18.84 39.92
N GLU A 58 -36.91 -19.13 39.54
CA GLU A 58 -37.88 -18.15 39.03
C GLU A 58 -38.17 -17.00 40.01
N SER A 59 -37.93 -17.22 41.31
CA SER A 59 -38.00 -16.22 42.37
C SER A 59 -37.09 -15.02 42.09
N ASN A 60 -35.92 -15.24 41.48
CA ASN A 60 -34.96 -14.18 41.14
C ASN A 60 -35.47 -13.28 40.00
N LEU A 61 -36.07 -13.87 38.95
CA LEU A 61 -36.71 -13.10 37.89
C LEU A 61 -37.82 -12.19 38.45
N THR A 62 -38.59 -12.70 39.41
CA THR A 62 -39.65 -11.94 40.07
C THR A 62 -39.09 -10.72 40.83
N VAL A 63 -37.93 -10.86 41.49
CA VAL A 63 -37.22 -9.75 42.16
C VAL A 63 -36.76 -8.69 41.16
N GLN A 64 -36.18 -9.10 40.01
CA GLN A 64 -35.74 -8.15 38.98
C GLN A 64 -36.91 -7.37 38.38
N ILE A 65 -38.03 -8.04 38.09
CA ILE A 65 -39.25 -7.40 37.58
C ILE A 65 -39.83 -6.41 38.61
N ALA A 66 -39.83 -6.76 39.90
CA ALA A 66 -40.26 -5.86 40.96
C ALA A 66 -39.34 -4.62 41.07
N GLY A 67 -38.02 -4.82 40.97
CA GLY A 67 -37.04 -3.74 40.92
C GLY A 67 -37.25 -2.80 39.73
N LEU A 68 -37.50 -3.35 38.55
CA LEU A 68 -37.79 -2.59 37.33
C LEU A 68 -39.08 -1.77 37.44
N ARG A 69 -40.16 -2.35 37.99
CA ARG A 69 -41.40 -1.60 38.24
C ARG A 69 -41.23 -0.47 39.25
N LYS A 70 -40.37 -0.66 40.26
CA LYS A 70 -40.04 0.39 41.23
C LYS A 70 -39.26 1.53 40.56
N ALA A 71 -38.36 1.19 39.64
CA ALA A 71 -37.49 2.15 38.96
C ALA A 71 -38.17 2.88 37.79
N LEU A 72 -39.06 2.22 37.06
CA LEU A 72 -39.65 2.72 35.80
C LEU A 72 -41.14 3.06 35.90
N GLY A 73 -41.79 2.71 37.02
CA GLY A 73 -43.22 2.83 37.22
C GLY A 73 -43.95 1.48 37.16
N LYS A 74 -45.03 1.35 37.95
CA LYS A 74 -45.74 0.07 38.13
C LYS A 74 -46.26 -0.52 36.82
N ASP A 75 -46.61 0.36 35.87
CA ASP A 75 -47.22 0.03 34.59
C ASP A 75 -46.19 -0.12 33.46
N ALA A 76 -44.88 -0.06 33.75
CA ALA A 76 -43.83 -0.22 32.75
C ALA A 76 -43.73 -1.66 32.23
N ILE A 77 -44.08 -2.65 33.05
CA ILE A 77 -44.07 -4.08 32.71
C ILE A 77 -45.37 -4.70 33.20
N LYS A 78 -46.16 -5.26 32.29
CA LYS A 78 -47.41 -5.98 32.61
C LYS A 78 -47.15 -7.48 32.74
N THR A 79 -47.64 -8.10 33.81
CA THR A 79 -47.63 -9.57 33.93
C THR A 79 -48.82 -10.15 33.19
N VAL A 80 -48.58 -11.18 32.39
CA VAL A 80 -49.60 -11.99 31.75
C VAL A 80 -49.66 -13.33 32.50
N PRO A 81 -50.72 -13.58 33.29
CA PRO A 81 -50.81 -14.77 34.13
C PRO A 81 -50.60 -16.06 33.34
N GLY A 82 -49.76 -16.96 33.85
CA GLY A 82 -49.45 -18.24 33.21
C GLY A 82 -48.55 -18.19 31.97
N VAL A 83 -48.15 -16.98 31.51
CA VAL A 83 -47.34 -16.83 30.28
C VAL A 83 -46.01 -16.15 30.56
N GLY A 84 -46.03 -14.94 31.14
CA GLY A 84 -44.80 -14.18 31.38
C GLY A 84 -45.02 -12.68 31.51
N TYR A 85 -44.17 -11.88 30.85
CA TYR A 85 -44.13 -10.42 31.01
C TYR A 85 -44.17 -9.71 29.65
N LYS A 86 -44.87 -8.58 29.60
CA LYS A 86 -44.93 -7.69 28.43
C LYS A 86 -44.48 -6.29 28.82
N PHE A 87 -43.61 -5.71 28.02
CA PHE A 87 -43.19 -4.32 28.17
C PHE A 87 -44.31 -3.36 27.72
N THR A 88 -44.62 -2.35 28.52
CA THR A 88 -45.80 -1.48 28.31
C THR A 88 -45.51 0.00 28.44
N LEU A 89 -44.27 0.39 28.75
CA LEU A 89 -43.87 1.78 28.73
C LEU A 89 -43.76 2.27 27.27
N GLY A 90 -44.37 3.43 26.98
CA GLY A 90 -44.48 3.98 25.63
C GLY A 90 -43.14 4.20 24.92
N SER A 91 -43.20 4.35 23.58
CA SER A 91 -42.08 4.48 22.62
C SER A 91 -40.70 4.42 23.26
N VAL A 92 -40.17 3.20 23.42
CA VAL A 92 -38.73 3.00 23.62
C VAL A 92 -38.08 3.64 22.41
N THR A 93 -37.37 4.74 22.63
CA THR A 93 -36.50 5.27 21.60
C THR A 93 -35.20 4.56 21.86
N PRO A 94 -34.86 3.48 21.14
CA PRO A 94 -33.51 2.97 21.23
C PRO A 94 -32.59 4.13 20.88
N GLN A 95 -31.82 4.59 21.86
CA GLN A 95 -30.49 5.11 21.55
C GLN A 95 -29.67 3.88 21.18
N SER A 96 -30.04 3.27 20.04
CA SER A 96 -29.02 2.73 19.17
C SER A 96 -27.99 3.87 19.07
N PRO A 97 -26.69 3.60 19.26
CA PRO A 97 -25.73 4.51 18.66
C PRO A 97 -26.27 4.69 17.26
N ALA A 98 -26.41 5.95 16.81
CA ALA A 98 -26.69 6.17 15.40
C ALA A 98 -25.81 5.14 14.71
N VAL A 99 -26.43 4.22 13.97
CA VAL A 99 -25.74 3.65 12.84
C VAL A 99 -25.49 4.94 12.06
N LYS A 100 -24.36 5.61 12.38
CA LYS A 100 -23.49 6.10 11.35
C LYS A 100 -23.46 4.87 10.50
N ASP A 101 -24.19 4.91 9.39
CA ASP A 101 -23.86 4.07 8.26
C ASP A 101 -22.34 4.10 8.28
N ALA A 102 -21.74 2.97 8.69
CA ALA A 102 -20.29 2.90 8.75
C ALA A 102 -19.90 3.39 7.37
N PRO A 103 -19.18 4.54 7.26
CA PRO A 103 -19.05 5.21 5.98
C PRO A 103 -18.66 4.13 4.99
N PRO A 104 -19.45 3.92 3.92
CA PRO A 104 -19.36 2.71 3.11
C PRO A 104 -17.88 2.48 2.83
N VAL A 105 -17.33 1.36 3.32
CA VAL A 105 -15.89 1.12 3.24
C VAL A 105 -15.52 1.30 1.78
N PRO A 106 -14.65 2.28 1.46
CA PRO A 106 -14.38 2.61 0.07
C PRO A 106 -13.97 1.37 -0.72
N THR A 107 -14.29 1.35 -2.02
CA THR A 107 -13.88 0.26 -2.94
C THR A 107 -12.36 0.16 -3.08
N ILE A 108 -11.67 1.27 -2.79
CA ILE A 108 -10.22 1.39 -2.61
C ILE A 108 -9.83 1.05 -1.15
N PRO A 109 -8.69 0.37 -0.90
CA PRO A 109 -8.21 0.12 0.47
C PRO A 109 -8.24 1.40 1.30
N SER A 110 -8.74 1.31 2.54
CA SER A 110 -8.89 2.47 3.44
C SER A 110 -8.11 2.23 4.74
N LEU A 111 -7.32 3.21 5.15
CA LEU A 111 -6.34 3.15 6.22
C LEU A 111 -6.62 4.25 7.26
N ALA A 112 -6.57 3.93 8.55
CA ALA A 112 -6.48 4.93 9.62
C ALA A 112 -5.10 4.86 10.28
N VAL A 113 -4.54 6.01 10.66
CA VAL A 113 -3.35 6.07 11.50
C VAL A 113 -3.77 6.37 12.93
N LEU A 114 -3.56 5.41 13.84
CA LEU A 114 -3.84 5.60 15.26
C LEU A 114 -2.75 6.44 15.94
N PRO A 115 -3.09 7.17 17.02
CA PRO A 115 -2.09 7.81 17.86
C PRO A 115 -1.07 6.78 18.37
N PHE A 116 0.22 7.05 18.19
CA PHE A 116 1.26 6.13 18.64
C PHE A 116 1.39 6.12 20.16
N ALA A 117 1.64 4.95 20.73
CA ALA A 117 1.89 4.80 22.16
C ALA A 117 3.22 5.46 22.54
N ASN A 118 3.21 6.38 23.51
CA ASN A 118 4.42 6.96 24.06
C ASN A 118 4.95 6.09 25.21
N LEU A 119 5.97 5.27 24.93
CA LEU A 119 6.60 4.38 25.92
C LEU A 119 7.70 5.07 26.74
N THR A 120 7.85 6.39 26.59
CA THR A 120 8.89 7.20 27.23
C THR A 120 8.49 7.69 28.63
N GLY A 121 7.22 7.56 29.03
CA GLY A 121 6.77 7.82 30.40
C GLY A 121 6.62 9.30 30.82
N SER A 122 6.86 10.28 29.94
CA SER A 122 6.57 11.70 30.21
C SER A 122 5.74 12.36 29.10
N ASP A 123 4.71 13.11 29.50
CA ASP A 123 3.80 13.85 28.60
C ASP A 123 4.48 15.03 27.88
N THR A 124 5.68 15.42 28.31
CA THR A 124 6.50 16.48 27.72
C THR A 124 6.87 16.25 26.25
N ASN A 125 6.73 15.02 25.75
CA ASN A 125 7.06 14.61 24.39
C ASN A 125 5.82 14.34 23.52
N ALA A 126 4.61 14.62 24.00
CA ALA A 126 3.37 14.31 23.28
C ALA A 126 3.27 15.06 21.93
N TYR A 127 3.71 16.32 21.87
CA TYR A 127 3.72 17.12 20.64
C TYR A 127 4.59 16.50 19.54
N MET A 128 5.68 15.84 19.93
CA MET A 128 6.64 15.22 19.04
C MET A 128 6.08 13.94 18.42
N VAL A 129 5.42 13.11 19.25
CA VAL A 129 4.68 11.94 18.79
C VAL A 129 3.59 12.34 17.80
N ASP A 130 2.85 13.42 18.12
CA ASP A 130 1.77 13.92 17.28
C ASP A 130 2.27 14.49 15.94
N GLY A 131 3.42 15.15 15.93
CA GLY A 131 4.09 15.61 14.72
C GLY A 131 4.44 14.47 13.77
N ILE A 132 5.05 13.41 14.29
CA ILE A 132 5.41 12.21 13.52
C ILE A 132 4.16 11.53 12.94
N VAL A 133 3.13 11.33 13.76
CA VAL A 133 1.87 10.71 13.32
C VAL A 133 1.18 11.57 12.25
N ASN A 134 1.19 12.90 12.39
CA ASN A 134 0.63 13.81 11.39
C ASN A 134 1.37 13.76 10.06
N GLU A 135 2.70 13.69 10.06
CA GLU A 135 3.47 13.61 8.81
C GLU A 135 3.28 12.27 8.12
N ILE A 136 3.29 11.17 8.88
CA ILE A 136 2.95 9.84 8.35
C ILE A 136 1.56 9.85 7.72
N THR A 137 0.57 10.41 8.42
CA THR A 137 -0.81 10.54 7.89
C THR A 137 -0.83 11.36 6.61
N SER A 138 -0.09 12.47 6.57
CA SER A 138 -0.02 13.36 5.41
C SER A 138 0.68 12.70 4.22
N ALA A 139 1.76 11.96 4.43
CA ALA A 139 2.46 11.20 3.41
C ALA A 139 1.59 10.09 2.83
N LEU A 140 0.90 9.35 3.69
CA LEU A 140 -0.04 8.30 3.30
C LEU A 140 -1.25 8.86 2.54
N ALA A 141 -1.81 9.99 2.98
CA ALA A 141 -2.97 10.61 2.33
C ALA A 141 -2.69 11.09 0.91
N ARG A 142 -1.40 11.24 0.54
CA ARG A 142 -0.97 11.59 -0.82
C ARG A 142 -0.91 10.36 -1.76
N VAL A 143 -1.06 9.13 -1.24
CA VAL A 143 -1.06 7.89 -2.05
C VAL A 143 -2.47 7.59 -2.55
N SER A 144 -2.71 7.68 -3.85
CA SER A 144 -4.07 7.45 -4.43
C SER A 144 -4.51 5.99 -4.42
N SER A 145 -3.58 5.06 -4.22
CA SER A 145 -3.85 3.63 -4.15
C SER A 145 -4.70 3.23 -2.93
N PHE A 146 -4.82 4.08 -1.89
CA PHE A 146 -5.67 3.85 -0.72
C PHE A 146 -6.17 5.16 -0.09
N PHE A 147 -7.35 5.13 0.53
CA PHE A 147 -7.93 6.26 1.26
C PHE A 147 -7.39 6.32 2.69
N VAL A 148 -7.05 7.52 3.19
CA VAL A 148 -6.53 7.69 4.56
C VAL A 148 -7.46 8.56 5.40
N ILE A 149 -7.82 8.06 6.58
CA ILE A 149 -8.57 8.83 7.58
C ILE A 149 -7.62 9.77 8.32
N SER A 150 -8.02 11.05 8.39
CA SER A 150 -7.29 12.09 9.10
C SER A 150 -7.06 11.73 10.58
N ASN A 151 -5.87 12.08 11.08
CA ASN A 151 -5.45 11.91 12.47
C ASN A 151 -6.40 12.60 13.49
N THR A 152 -7.13 13.64 13.08
CA THR A 152 -8.14 14.28 13.95
C THR A 152 -9.28 13.33 14.31
N SER A 153 -9.61 12.39 13.42
CA SER A 153 -10.70 11.43 13.62
C SER A 153 -10.26 10.24 14.48
N THR A 154 -8.97 9.95 14.56
CA THR A 154 -8.40 8.85 15.36
C THR A 154 -7.95 9.30 16.75
N PHE A 155 -7.89 10.61 17.01
CA PHE A 155 -7.45 11.18 18.30
C PHE A 155 -8.27 10.69 19.50
N THR A 156 -9.56 10.36 19.31
CA THR A 156 -10.44 9.82 20.36
C THR A 156 -9.96 8.49 20.96
N TYR A 157 -9.11 7.76 20.24
CA TYR A 157 -8.55 6.47 20.65
C TYR A 157 -7.22 6.59 21.42
N ARG A 158 -6.70 7.81 21.60
CA ARG A 158 -5.44 8.06 22.32
C ARG A 158 -5.49 7.49 23.75
N GLY A 159 -4.45 6.72 24.11
CA GLY A 159 -4.24 6.22 25.46
C GLY A 159 -5.28 5.19 25.94
N LYS A 160 -6.14 4.70 25.04
CA LYS A 160 -7.13 3.67 25.32
C LYS A 160 -6.63 2.32 24.81
N ALA A 161 -6.91 1.26 25.55
CA ALA A 161 -6.89 -0.08 24.97
C ALA A 161 -8.12 -0.19 24.06
N VAL A 162 -7.90 -0.36 22.76
CA VAL A 162 -8.96 -0.35 21.75
C VAL A 162 -9.01 -1.68 21.02
N ASP A 163 -10.22 -2.17 20.76
CA ASP A 163 -10.41 -3.27 19.82
C ASP A 163 -10.26 -2.73 18.40
N LEU A 164 -9.24 -3.19 17.68
CA LEU A 164 -8.97 -2.78 16.31
C LEU A 164 -10.14 -3.07 15.36
N ALA A 165 -10.94 -4.10 15.64
CA ALA A 165 -12.14 -4.40 14.86
C ALA A 165 -13.26 -3.38 15.11
N GLU A 166 -13.37 -2.84 16.32
CA GLU A 166 -14.27 -1.74 16.66
C GLU A 166 -13.82 -0.44 15.99
N VAL A 167 -12.54 -0.08 16.10
CA VAL A 167 -11.95 1.08 15.43
C VAL A 167 -12.18 1.05 13.92
N GLY A 168 -11.99 -0.12 13.28
CA GLY A 168 -12.24 -0.30 11.86
C GLY A 168 -13.70 -0.03 11.47
N ARG A 169 -14.66 -0.46 12.31
CA ARG A 169 -16.09 -0.20 12.09
C ARG A 169 -16.44 1.26 12.30
N ASP A 170 -15.96 1.86 13.39
CA ASP A 170 -16.27 3.25 13.77
C ASP A 170 -15.78 4.26 12.73
N LEU A 171 -14.59 4.00 12.16
CA LEU A 171 -13.94 4.88 11.20
C LEU A 171 -14.21 4.49 9.74
N GLY A 172 -14.89 3.35 9.50
CA GLY A 172 -15.11 2.81 8.16
C GLY A 172 -13.81 2.45 7.41
N VAL A 173 -12.79 2.01 8.15
CA VAL A 173 -11.47 1.64 7.59
C VAL A 173 -11.22 0.15 7.67
N ARG A 174 -10.38 -0.34 6.76
CA ARG A 174 -10.01 -1.75 6.70
C ARG A 174 -8.66 -2.00 7.35
N TYR A 175 -7.74 -1.08 7.16
CA TYR A 175 -6.39 -1.19 7.70
C TYR A 175 -6.19 -0.12 8.75
N ILE A 176 -5.38 -0.47 9.74
CA ILE A 176 -4.98 0.45 10.80
C ILE A 176 -3.46 0.42 10.84
N LEU A 177 -2.85 1.60 10.80
CA LEU A 177 -1.46 1.80 11.13
C LEU A 177 -1.40 2.21 12.59
N GLU A 178 -0.71 1.42 13.40
CA GLU A 178 -0.43 1.74 14.80
C GLU A 178 1.07 1.68 15.05
N GLY A 179 1.50 2.21 16.19
CA GLY A 179 2.91 2.32 16.48
C GLY A 179 3.20 2.74 17.90
N SER A 180 4.48 2.75 18.24
CA SER A 180 4.96 3.24 19.52
C SER A 180 6.26 4.01 19.36
N ILE A 181 6.47 4.98 20.24
CA ILE A 181 7.68 5.78 20.29
C ILE A 181 8.31 5.61 21.66
N GLN A 182 9.60 5.32 21.67
CA GLN A 182 10.42 5.23 22.86
C GLN A 182 11.64 6.12 22.70
N LYS A 183 11.87 7.01 23.67
CA LYS A 183 13.09 7.81 23.75
C LYS A 183 13.97 7.38 24.93
N ALA A 184 15.27 7.34 24.72
CA ALA A 184 16.28 7.03 25.74
C ALA A 184 17.49 7.94 25.54
N GLY A 185 17.60 8.99 26.37
CA GLY A 185 18.55 10.08 26.12
C GLY A 185 18.20 10.79 24.81
N ASP A 186 19.19 10.94 23.93
CA ASP A 186 19.00 11.57 22.60
C ASP A 186 18.57 10.58 21.52
N ARG A 187 18.46 9.28 21.85
CA ARG A 187 18.02 8.26 20.89
C ARG A 187 16.52 8.08 20.92
N LEU A 188 15.92 8.04 19.73
CA LEU A 188 14.50 7.87 19.51
C LEU A 188 14.28 6.61 18.67
N ARG A 189 13.33 5.79 19.10
CA ARG A 189 12.95 4.55 18.43
C ARG A 189 11.46 4.59 18.15
N ILE A 190 11.10 4.36 16.89
CA ILE A 190 9.73 4.36 16.41
C ILE A 190 9.43 2.96 15.88
N PHE A 191 8.41 2.31 16.43
CA PHE A 191 7.84 1.09 15.89
C PHE A 191 6.56 1.42 15.15
N THR A 192 6.37 0.80 13.99
CA THR A 192 5.15 0.95 13.18
C THR A 192 4.67 -0.42 12.74
N GLN A 193 3.35 -0.62 12.70
CA GLN A 193 2.76 -1.84 12.17
C GLN A 193 1.42 -1.55 11.49
N LEU A 194 1.22 -2.17 10.34
CA LEU A 194 -0.02 -2.18 9.60
C LEU A 194 -0.77 -3.47 9.91
N VAL A 195 -2.02 -3.34 10.34
CA VAL A 195 -2.90 -4.46 10.70
C VAL A 195 -4.22 -4.38 9.93
N GLU A 196 -4.79 -5.53 9.59
CA GLU A 196 -6.16 -5.62 9.10
C GLU A 196 -7.13 -5.54 10.28
N ALA A 197 -7.96 -4.49 10.33
CA ALA A 197 -8.83 -4.17 11.46
C ALA A 197 -9.76 -5.33 11.85
N LYS A 198 -10.36 -6.01 10.86
CA LYS A 198 -11.36 -7.07 11.10
C LYS A 198 -10.77 -8.32 11.77
N THR A 199 -9.54 -8.69 11.42
CA THR A 199 -8.93 -9.96 11.83
C THR A 199 -7.76 -9.78 12.80
N ALA A 200 -7.35 -8.53 13.03
CA ALA A 200 -6.11 -8.16 13.70
C ALA A 200 -4.85 -8.80 13.07
N ARG A 201 -4.93 -9.22 11.80
CA ARG A 201 -3.78 -9.80 11.10
C ARG A 201 -2.75 -8.72 10.76
N MET A 202 -1.53 -8.89 11.25
CA MET A 202 -0.40 -8.04 10.87
C MET A 202 -0.03 -8.24 9.40
N ILE A 203 0.00 -7.14 8.65
CA ILE A 203 0.34 -7.08 7.22
C ILE A 203 1.80 -6.67 7.03
N TRP A 204 2.27 -5.76 7.87
CA TRP A 204 3.63 -5.24 7.83
C TRP A 204 4.00 -4.65 9.19
N HIS A 205 5.28 -4.65 9.54
CA HIS A 205 5.81 -3.90 10.65
C HIS A 205 7.24 -3.46 10.34
N ASP A 206 7.70 -2.38 10.96
CA ASP A 206 9.08 -1.93 10.86
C ASP A 206 9.49 -1.06 12.05
N ARG A 207 10.78 -0.86 12.20
CA ARG A 207 11.41 -0.10 13.28
C ARG A 207 12.39 0.92 12.71
N PHE A 208 12.24 2.15 13.17
CA PHE A 208 13.13 3.26 12.84
C PHE A 208 13.87 3.70 14.11
N ASP A 209 15.18 3.90 14.00
CA ASP A 209 16.04 4.42 15.05
C ASP A 209 16.64 5.75 14.57
N GLY A 210 16.67 6.78 15.43
CA GLY A 210 17.23 8.09 15.08
C GLY A 210 17.60 8.93 16.30
N SER A 211 18.05 10.17 16.05
CA SER A 211 18.41 11.17 17.06
C SER A 211 17.29 12.19 17.24
N THR A 212 17.17 12.77 18.44
CA THR A 212 16.28 13.92 18.66
C THR A 212 16.81 15.23 18.06
N GLU A 213 18.09 15.30 17.70
CA GLU A 213 18.68 16.46 17.03
C GLU A 213 18.21 16.57 15.58
N ASP A 214 18.06 15.43 14.88
CA ASP A 214 17.64 15.35 13.47
C ASP A 214 16.17 14.92 13.33
N ILE A 215 15.33 15.37 14.26
CA ILE A 215 13.99 14.81 14.40
C ILE A 215 13.07 15.07 13.20
N PHE A 216 13.23 16.22 12.54
CA PHE A 216 12.48 16.55 11.34
C PHE A 216 12.86 15.64 10.16
N ASP A 217 14.15 15.38 9.97
CA ASP A 217 14.64 14.45 8.95
C ASP A 217 14.20 13.01 9.26
N LEU A 218 14.22 12.61 10.53
CA LEU A 218 13.69 11.32 10.98
C LEU A 218 12.19 11.20 10.69
N GLN A 219 11.41 12.25 10.98
CA GLN A 219 9.98 12.31 10.71
C GLN A 219 9.68 12.15 9.21
N ASP A 220 10.36 12.92 8.36
CA ASP A 220 10.19 12.87 6.90
C ASP A 220 10.58 11.49 6.34
N THR A 221 11.68 10.93 6.84
CA THR A 221 12.16 9.59 6.46
C THR A 221 11.16 8.51 6.86
N VAL A 222 10.64 8.56 8.09
CA VAL A 222 9.65 7.59 8.58
C VAL A 222 8.37 7.68 7.75
N ALA A 223 7.87 8.89 7.50
CA ALA A 223 6.65 9.11 6.72
C ALA A 223 6.78 8.59 5.29
N ALA A 224 7.90 8.87 4.62
CA ALA A 224 8.19 8.39 3.28
C ALA A 224 8.34 6.85 3.24
N CYS A 225 9.13 6.27 4.15
CA CYS A 225 9.32 4.83 4.26
C CYS A 225 8.01 4.09 4.49
N VAL A 226 7.17 4.58 5.42
CA VAL A 226 5.86 4.00 5.70
C VAL A 226 4.99 4.10 4.44
N ALA A 227 4.88 5.26 3.80
CA ALA A 227 4.07 5.39 2.59
C ALA A 227 4.52 4.45 1.46
N GLY A 228 5.81 4.37 1.17
CA GLY A 228 6.36 3.50 0.13
C GLY A 228 6.33 2.01 0.46
N ALA A 229 6.40 1.64 1.75
CA ALA A 229 6.26 0.26 2.18
C ALA A 229 4.79 -0.19 2.13
N LEU A 230 3.85 0.68 2.50
CA LEU A 230 2.44 0.33 2.60
C LEU A 230 1.74 0.20 1.24
N GLU A 231 2.10 1.00 0.23
CA GLU A 231 1.45 0.93 -1.10
C GLU A 231 1.47 -0.48 -1.72
N PRO A 232 2.63 -1.12 -1.98
CA PRO A 232 2.64 -2.45 -2.58
C PRO A 232 1.99 -3.49 -1.65
N LYS A 233 2.12 -3.35 -0.33
CA LYS A 233 1.56 -4.29 0.65
C LYS A 233 0.04 -4.23 0.72
N LEU A 234 -0.53 -3.04 0.65
CA LEU A 234 -1.98 -2.83 0.61
C LEU A 234 -2.55 -3.28 -0.73
N ILE A 235 -1.86 -3.01 -1.85
CA ILE A 235 -2.22 -3.57 -3.16
C ILE A 235 -2.22 -5.11 -3.11
N TRP A 236 -1.21 -5.75 -2.50
CA TRP A 236 -1.15 -7.22 -2.38
C TRP A 236 -2.18 -7.79 -1.40
N ALA A 237 -2.42 -7.10 -0.28
CA ALA A 237 -3.40 -7.53 0.72
C ALA A 237 -4.84 -7.37 0.20
N GLU A 238 -5.12 -6.30 -0.55
CA GLU A 238 -6.38 -6.15 -1.26
C GLU A 238 -6.50 -7.11 -2.43
N ALA A 239 -5.43 -7.37 -3.18
CA ALA A 239 -5.46 -8.37 -4.24
C ALA A 239 -5.83 -9.77 -3.73
N ALA A 240 -5.36 -10.13 -2.54
CA ALA A 240 -5.72 -11.37 -1.87
C ALA A 240 -7.16 -11.37 -1.29
N ARG A 241 -7.80 -10.20 -1.17
CA ARG A 241 -9.08 -10.01 -0.45
C ARG A 241 -10.25 -9.63 -1.37
N LEU A 242 -9.99 -8.82 -2.39
CA LEU A 242 -10.92 -8.39 -3.42
C LEU A 242 -11.00 -9.48 -4.49
N HIS A 243 -12.00 -10.33 -4.38
CA HIS A 243 -12.72 -10.85 -5.55
C HIS A 243 -13.64 -9.76 -6.14
N SER A 244 -13.21 -8.50 -6.16
CA SER A 244 -13.95 -7.38 -6.77
C SER A 244 -13.09 -6.72 -7.85
N LYS A 245 -13.77 -6.34 -8.92
CA LYS A 245 -13.37 -6.57 -10.30
C LYS A 245 -12.91 -5.28 -10.98
N PRO A 246 -11.65 -5.19 -11.46
CA PRO A 246 -11.27 -4.36 -12.59
C PRO A 246 -11.69 -4.99 -13.94
N THR A 247 -12.07 -6.26 -13.92
CA THR A 247 -12.50 -7.08 -15.06
C THR A 247 -13.76 -7.87 -14.68
N ASP A 248 -14.73 -7.99 -15.58
CA ASP A 248 -15.90 -8.84 -15.35
C ASP A 248 -15.56 -10.34 -15.22
N ASN A 249 -14.31 -10.73 -15.43
CA ASN A 249 -13.81 -12.08 -15.34
C ASN A 249 -12.91 -12.30 -14.11
N LEU A 250 -13.46 -12.91 -13.05
CA LEU A 250 -12.72 -13.20 -11.79
C LEU A 250 -11.50 -14.10 -11.99
N GLN A 251 -11.53 -14.98 -12.99
CA GLN A 251 -10.41 -15.87 -13.29
C GLN A 251 -9.27 -15.09 -13.96
N ALA A 252 -9.58 -14.17 -14.87
CA ALA A 252 -8.58 -13.28 -15.46
C ALA A 252 -7.91 -12.43 -14.38
N TYR A 253 -8.69 -11.90 -13.44
CA TYR A 253 -8.18 -11.18 -12.27
C TYR A 253 -7.24 -12.01 -11.40
N ASP A 254 -7.66 -13.20 -10.96
CA ASP A 254 -6.84 -14.09 -10.10
C ASP A 254 -5.50 -14.46 -10.76
N LEU A 255 -5.53 -14.79 -12.06
CA LEU A 255 -4.33 -15.10 -12.83
C LEU A 255 -3.38 -13.90 -12.93
N CYS A 256 -3.91 -12.70 -13.20
CA CYS A 256 -3.13 -11.46 -13.23
C CYS A 256 -2.50 -11.18 -11.86
N MET A 257 -3.23 -11.43 -10.77
CA MET A 257 -2.71 -11.22 -9.42
C MET A 257 -1.60 -12.20 -9.04
N LYS A 258 -1.71 -13.45 -9.46
CA LYS A 258 -0.64 -14.46 -9.31
C LYS A 258 0.59 -14.12 -10.14
N ALA A 259 0.40 -13.57 -11.34
CA ALA A 259 1.48 -13.17 -12.22
C ALA A 259 2.28 -11.96 -11.70
N ALA A 260 1.60 -10.98 -11.10
CA ALA A 260 2.21 -9.71 -10.68
C ALA A 260 3.50 -9.85 -9.87
N PRO A 261 3.57 -10.62 -8.75
CA PRO A 261 4.80 -10.74 -7.97
C PRO A 261 5.92 -11.47 -8.72
N LEU A 262 5.59 -12.40 -9.63
CA LEU A 262 6.56 -13.13 -10.44
C LEU A 262 7.22 -12.19 -11.47
N VAL A 263 6.40 -11.37 -12.12
CA VAL A 263 6.81 -10.41 -13.15
C VAL A 263 7.48 -9.17 -12.57
N MET A 264 7.02 -8.66 -11.43
CA MET A 264 7.53 -7.39 -10.87
C MET A 264 8.87 -7.55 -10.15
N ARG A 265 9.11 -8.71 -9.52
CA ARG A 265 10.36 -8.98 -8.81
C ARG A 265 11.49 -9.41 -9.75
N GLN A 266 11.17 -10.07 -10.86
CA GLN A 266 12.15 -10.53 -11.86
C GLN A 266 13.36 -11.24 -11.25
N ASN A 267 13.12 -12.17 -10.33
CA ASN A 267 14.20 -12.88 -9.62
C ASN A 267 14.93 -13.87 -10.54
N THR A 268 14.19 -14.57 -11.41
CA THR A 268 14.73 -15.57 -12.32
C THR A 268 13.95 -15.58 -13.64
N LEU A 269 14.58 -16.07 -14.71
CA LEU A 269 13.90 -16.26 -16.00
C LEU A 269 12.69 -17.21 -15.87
N SER A 270 12.83 -18.30 -15.12
CA SER A 270 11.73 -19.25 -14.91
C SER A 270 10.53 -18.62 -14.21
N SER A 271 10.73 -17.79 -13.18
CA SER A 271 9.63 -17.07 -12.53
C SER A 271 8.94 -16.09 -13.48
N LEU A 272 9.71 -15.39 -14.31
CA LEU A 272 9.16 -14.48 -15.31
C LEU A 272 8.33 -15.23 -16.36
N GLU A 273 8.81 -16.36 -16.86
CA GLU A 273 8.11 -17.21 -17.83
C GLU A 273 6.79 -17.75 -17.24
N GLU A 274 6.79 -18.20 -15.99
CA GLU A 274 5.58 -18.60 -15.27
C GLU A 274 4.60 -17.42 -15.15
N GLY A 275 5.09 -16.23 -14.81
CA GLY A 275 4.29 -15.01 -14.75
C GLY A 275 3.66 -14.64 -16.10
N LEU A 276 4.41 -14.74 -17.19
CA LEU A 276 3.92 -14.50 -18.54
C LEU A 276 2.89 -15.54 -18.98
N GLU A 277 3.06 -16.81 -18.63
CA GLU A 277 2.06 -17.85 -18.89
C GLU A 277 0.72 -17.51 -18.20
N LEU A 278 0.79 -17.08 -16.93
CA LEU A 278 -0.39 -16.64 -16.18
C LEU A 278 -1.04 -15.40 -16.81
N LEU A 279 -0.25 -14.42 -17.28
CA LEU A 279 -0.77 -13.24 -17.98
C LEU A 279 -1.43 -13.60 -19.31
N ASN A 280 -0.82 -14.50 -20.10
CA ASN A 280 -1.42 -14.96 -21.36
C ASN A 280 -2.76 -15.66 -21.11
N ARG A 281 -2.85 -16.49 -20.07
CA ARG A 281 -4.12 -17.11 -19.67
C ARG A 281 -5.13 -16.09 -19.16
N SER A 282 -4.68 -15.06 -18.44
CA SER A 282 -5.53 -13.94 -18.01
C SER A 282 -6.12 -13.20 -19.21
N LEU A 283 -5.30 -12.85 -20.20
CA LEU A 283 -5.70 -12.12 -21.40
C LEU A 283 -6.52 -12.97 -22.38
N ALA A 284 -6.35 -14.30 -22.38
CA ALA A 284 -7.24 -15.19 -23.13
C ALA A 284 -8.67 -15.20 -22.57
N LEU A 285 -8.83 -14.92 -21.27
CA LEU A 285 -10.11 -14.88 -20.57
C LEU A 285 -10.75 -13.48 -20.57
N ASP A 286 -9.92 -12.44 -20.53
CA ASP A 286 -10.34 -11.06 -20.73
C ASP A 286 -9.28 -10.31 -21.57
N PRO A 287 -9.48 -10.24 -22.90
CA PRO A 287 -8.56 -9.55 -23.79
C PRO A 287 -8.44 -8.05 -23.55
N ASP A 288 -9.37 -7.41 -22.83
CA ASP A 288 -9.37 -5.97 -22.57
C ASP A 288 -8.81 -5.62 -21.19
N TYR A 289 -8.31 -6.61 -20.44
CA TYR A 289 -7.82 -6.38 -19.09
C TYR A 289 -6.50 -5.57 -19.05
N VAL A 290 -6.64 -4.25 -19.00
CA VAL A 290 -5.54 -3.26 -19.09
C VAL A 290 -4.41 -3.48 -18.09
N ARG A 291 -4.70 -3.95 -16.87
CA ARG A 291 -3.67 -4.23 -15.87
C ARG A 291 -2.82 -5.44 -16.22
N ALA A 292 -3.43 -6.49 -16.78
CA ALA A 292 -2.69 -7.64 -17.29
C ALA A 292 -1.81 -7.24 -18.49
N LYS A 293 -2.34 -6.40 -19.39
CA LYS A 293 -1.57 -5.81 -20.50
C LYS A 293 -0.38 -4.97 -20.00
N GLY A 294 -0.58 -4.16 -18.97
CA GLY A 294 0.49 -3.39 -18.32
C GLY A 294 1.60 -4.26 -17.74
N LEU A 295 1.23 -5.31 -17.00
CA LEU A 295 2.20 -6.28 -16.46
C LEU A 295 2.94 -7.03 -17.59
N TYR A 296 2.26 -7.34 -18.69
CA TYR A 296 2.88 -7.95 -19.86
C TYR A 296 3.94 -7.02 -20.48
N CYS A 297 3.62 -5.74 -20.66
CA CYS A 297 4.58 -4.72 -21.12
C CYS A 297 5.78 -4.57 -20.17
N TYR A 298 5.54 -4.59 -18.86
CA TYR A 298 6.59 -4.56 -17.85
C TYR A 298 7.51 -5.79 -17.95
N ALA A 299 6.93 -6.99 -18.08
CA ALA A 299 7.67 -8.23 -18.24
C ALA A 299 8.58 -8.17 -19.47
N HIS A 300 8.05 -7.77 -20.62
CA HIS A 300 8.82 -7.67 -21.87
C HIS A 300 9.99 -6.70 -21.76
N THR A 301 9.74 -5.54 -21.18
CA THR A 301 10.77 -4.50 -20.95
C THR A 301 11.88 -5.01 -20.04
N GLY A 302 11.50 -5.62 -18.91
CA GLY A 302 12.45 -6.17 -17.95
C GLY A 302 13.25 -7.35 -18.47
N SER A 303 12.64 -8.22 -19.27
CA SER A 303 13.30 -9.37 -19.91
C SER A 303 14.48 -8.95 -20.80
N PHE A 304 14.27 -7.88 -21.59
CA PHE A 304 15.35 -7.30 -22.38
C PHE A 304 16.39 -6.60 -21.51
N ALA A 305 15.96 -5.83 -20.51
CA ALA A 305 16.85 -5.12 -19.60
C ALA A 305 17.77 -6.08 -18.80
N ALA A 306 17.23 -7.22 -18.38
CA ALA A 306 17.94 -8.30 -17.67
C ALA A 306 18.78 -9.19 -18.60
N ARG A 307 18.70 -8.99 -19.93
CA ARG A 307 19.40 -9.78 -20.96
C ARG A 307 18.96 -11.24 -21.06
N TRP A 308 17.71 -11.52 -20.69
CA TRP A 308 17.13 -12.85 -20.92
C TRP A 308 16.57 -13.01 -22.33
N TRP A 309 16.09 -11.91 -22.92
CA TRP A 309 15.53 -11.91 -24.27
C TRP A 309 16.30 -10.98 -25.21
N THR A 310 16.21 -11.30 -26.50
CA THR A 310 16.59 -10.41 -27.59
C THR A 310 15.68 -9.19 -27.64
N PHE A 311 16.12 -8.16 -28.38
CA PHE A 311 15.32 -6.96 -28.58
C PHE A 311 14.02 -7.28 -29.34
N GLU A 312 14.11 -8.15 -30.34
CA GLU A 312 13.02 -8.58 -31.21
C GLU A 312 11.95 -9.37 -30.43
N GLN A 313 12.36 -10.22 -29.47
CA GLN A 313 11.43 -10.89 -28.56
C GLN A 313 10.69 -9.88 -27.67
N ALA A 314 11.38 -8.86 -27.15
CA ALA A 314 10.74 -7.84 -26.33
C ALA A 314 9.75 -6.99 -27.14
N GLN A 315 10.03 -6.70 -28.42
CA GLN A 315 9.15 -5.94 -29.31
C GLN A 315 7.77 -6.57 -29.51
N ALA A 316 7.60 -7.87 -29.25
CA ALA A 316 6.30 -8.53 -29.30
C ALA A 316 5.26 -7.92 -28.35
N GLY A 317 5.67 -7.16 -27.32
CA GLY A 317 4.78 -6.44 -26.42
C GLY A 317 4.26 -5.09 -26.94
N LEU A 318 4.81 -4.57 -28.04
CA LEU A 318 4.46 -3.24 -28.55
C LEU A 318 3.00 -3.09 -29.00
N PRO A 319 2.38 -4.07 -29.71
CA PRO A 319 0.97 -3.96 -30.05
C PRO A 319 0.08 -3.80 -28.82
N MET A 320 0.37 -4.57 -27.76
CA MET A 320 -0.37 -4.53 -26.51
C MET A 320 -0.16 -3.22 -25.74
N ALA A 321 1.05 -2.66 -25.77
CA ALA A 321 1.31 -1.35 -25.18
C ALA A 321 0.50 -0.25 -25.88
N ARG A 322 0.38 -0.30 -27.21
CA ARG A 322 -0.45 0.66 -27.98
C ARG A 322 -1.93 0.51 -27.65
N GLU A 323 -2.44 -0.73 -27.55
CA GLU A 323 -3.82 -0.97 -27.10
C GLU A 323 -4.10 -0.37 -25.71
N VAL A 324 -3.14 -0.44 -24.77
CA VAL A 324 -3.30 0.21 -23.45
C VAL A 324 -3.43 1.72 -23.59
N LEU A 325 -2.61 2.36 -24.42
CA LEU A 325 -2.69 3.81 -24.62
C LEU A 325 -3.99 4.22 -25.32
N ASP A 326 -4.44 3.44 -26.31
CA ASP A 326 -5.65 3.71 -27.08
C ASP A 326 -6.95 3.41 -26.30
N SER A 327 -6.87 2.60 -25.24
CA SER A 327 -8.03 2.23 -24.42
C SER A 327 -8.66 3.38 -23.62
N GLY A 328 -7.94 4.51 -23.49
CA GLY A 328 -8.36 5.64 -22.64
C GLY A 328 -8.29 5.36 -21.13
N THR A 329 -7.75 4.20 -20.71
CA THR A 329 -7.65 3.78 -19.31
C THR A 329 -7.04 4.84 -18.38
N ASP A 330 -7.51 4.87 -17.14
CA ASP A 330 -6.91 5.62 -16.02
C ASP A 330 -6.15 4.71 -15.05
N ASP A 331 -5.87 3.44 -15.41
CA ASP A 331 -4.99 2.59 -14.60
C ASP A 331 -3.54 3.12 -14.65
N PRO A 332 -3.00 3.67 -13.55
CA PRO A 332 -1.72 4.38 -13.60
C PRO A 332 -0.56 3.44 -13.89
N PHE A 333 -0.59 2.20 -13.37
CA PHE A 333 0.48 1.25 -13.60
C PHE A 333 0.50 0.78 -15.05
N ALA A 334 -0.68 0.47 -15.61
CA ALA A 334 -0.78 0.03 -17.00
C ALA A 334 -0.27 1.11 -17.96
N LEU A 335 -0.69 2.37 -17.78
CA LEU A 335 -0.20 3.51 -18.55
C LEU A 335 1.31 3.68 -18.43
N ALA A 336 1.85 3.60 -17.20
CA ALA A 336 3.27 3.81 -16.97
C ALA A 336 4.12 2.68 -17.57
N ALA A 337 3.72 1.43 -17.40
CA ALA A 337 4.43 0.27 -17.93
C ALA A 337 4.36 0.19 -19.47
N ALA A 338 3.19 0.47 -20.07
CA ALA A 338 3.05 0.54 -21.52
C ALA A 338 3.83 1.72 -22.11
N GLY A 339 3.75 2.90 -21.48
CA GLY A 339 4.51 4.08 -21.87
C GLY A 339 6.02 3.86 -21.81
N HIS A 340 6.52 3.22 -20.75
CA HIS A 340 7.94 2.87 -20.64
C HIS A 340 8.37 1.84 -21.70
N HIS A 341 7.52 0.85 -21.98
CA HIS A 341 7.78 -0.13 -23.05
C HIS A 341 7.87 0.53 -24.43
N ILE A 342 6.96 1.45 -24.74
CA ILE A 342 6.97 2.24 -25.98
C ILE A 342 8.21 3.14 -26.04
N ALA A 343 8.58 3.79 -24.94
CA ALA A 343 9.78 4.63 -24.89
C ALA A 343 11.06 3.83 -25.17
N TYR A 344 11.23 2.70 -24.46
CA TYR A 344 12.48 1.97 -24.48
C TYR A 344 12.57 0.97 -25.65
N ILE A 345 11.57 0.09 -25.78
CA ILE A 345 11.55 -0.97 -26.79
C ILE A 345 10.96 -0.47 -28.11
N GLY A 346 9.94 0.39 -28.03
CA GLY A 346 9.36 1.03 -29.22
C GLY A 346 10.28 2.09 -29.81
N GLN A 347 11.26 2.57 -29.03
CA GLN A 347 12.13 3.67 -29.40
C GLN A 347 11.32 4.93 -29.75
N GLU A 348 10.23 5.17 -29.02
CA GLU A 348 9.35 6.33 -29.14
C GLU A 348 9.28 7.07 -27.78
N PRO A 349 10.39 7.66 -27.30
CA PRO A 349 10.48 8.19 -25.95
C PRO A 349 9.55 9.37 -25.67
N GLU A 350 9.22 10.18 -26.67
CA GLU A 350 8.24 11.27 -26.55
C GLU A 350 6.82 10.73 -26.30
N THR A 351 6.41 9.71 -27.06
CA THR A 351 5.10 9.04 -26.88
C THR A 351 5.02 8.39 -25.51
N GLY A 352 6.11 7.72 -25.10
CA GLY A 352 6.19 7.14 -23.77
C GLY A 352 6.11 8.20 -22.66
N LEU A 353 6.80 9.34 -22.81
CA LEU A 353 6.77 10.41 -21.82
C LEU A 353 5.35 10.91 -21.55
N ILE A 354 4.57 11.17 -22.59
CA ILE A 354 3.16 11.60 -22.45
C ILE A 354 2.38 10.63 -21.55
N SER A 355 2.54 9.33 -21.78
CA SER A 355 1.82 8.29 -21.06
C SER A 355 2.27 8.14 -19.61
N VAL A 356 3.59 8.12 -19.38
CA VAL A 356 4.14 8.00 -18.01
C VAL A 356 3.88 9.29 -17.21
N THR A 357 3.90 10.47 -17.83
CA THR A 357 3.51 11.73 -17.18
C THR A 357 2.04 11.72 -16.76
N ARG A 358 1.13 11.23 -17.61
CA ARG A 358 -0.28 11.03 -17.23
C ARG A 358 -0.40 10.05 -16.06
N ALA A 359 0.32 8.93 -16.11
CA ALA A 359 0.32 7.96 -15.02
C ALA A 359 0.81 8.57 -13.69
N ASN A 360 1.85 9.41 -13.74
CA ASN A 360 2.35 10.12 -12.56
C ASN A 360 1.37 11.18 -12.04
N ALA A 361 0.60 11.83 -12.91
CA ALA A 361 -0.48 12.71 -12.46
C ALA A 361 -1.60 11.94 -11.73
N LEU A 362 -1.88 10.70 -12.15
CA LEU A 362 -2.88 9.83 -11.51
C LEU A 362 -2.37 9.17 -10.22
N ASN A 363 -1.07 8.85 -10.14
CA ASN A 363 -0.44 8.33 -8.92
C ASN A 363 1.00 8.89 -8.74
N PRO A 364 1.16 10.10 -8.16
CA PRO A 364 2.45 10.76 -8.01
C PRO A 364 3.35 10.13 -6.93
N ASN A 365 2.81 9.25 -6.10
CA ASN A 365 3.53 8.61 -5.00
C ASN A 365 3.97 7.18 -5.30
N SER A 366 3.83 6.72 -6.54
CA SER A 366 4.37 5.42 -6.93
C SER A 366 5.86 5.52 -7.25
N ALA A 367 6.69 4.84 -6.46
CA ALA A 367 8.12 4.72 -6.73
C ALA A 367 8.41 4.10 -8.11
N THR A 368 7.57 3.15 -8.54
CA THR A 368 7.70 2.49 -9.85
C THR A 368 7.39 3.46 -11.01
N ILE A 369 6.38 4.33 -10.87
CA ILE A 369 6.07 5.33 -11.91
C ILE A 369 7.16 6.41 -11.96
N ALA A 370 7.63 6.88 -10.80
CA ALA A 370 8.75 7.81 -10.72
C ALA A 370 10.04 7.23 -11.34
N LEU A 371 10.30 5.94 -11.12
CA LEU A 371 11.37 5.20 -11.78
C LEU A 371 11.22 5.25 -13.31
N PHE A 372 10.04 4.93 -13.85
CA PHE A 372 9.82 4.96 -15.30
C PHE A 372 9.96 6.36 -15.87
N LEU A 373 9.43 7.40 -15.21
CA LEU A 373 9.65 8.79 -15.63
C LEU A 373 11.13 9.12 -15.73
N GLY A 374 11.89 8.78 -14.69
CA GLY A 374 13.32 8.98 -14.65
C GLY A 374 14.07 8.30 -15.82
N TRP A 375 13.67 7.08 -16.17
CA TRP A 375 14.23 6.37 -17.31
C TRP A 375 13.82 6.97 -18.66
N VAL A 376 12.57 7.39 -18.80
CA VAL A 376 12.10 8.04 -20.04
C VAL A 376 12.80 9.39 -20.24
N HIS A 377 13.00 10.18 -19.18
CA HIS A 377 13.79 11.41 -19.25
C HIS A 377 15.25 11.14 -19.61
N ASN A 378 15.85 10.04 -19.13
CA ASN A 378 17.18 9.60 -19.57
C ASN A 378 17.23 9.32 -21.09
N TYR A 379 16.20 8.69 -21.66
CA TYR A 379 16.14 8.42 -23.11
C TYR A 379 15.99 9.69 -23.96
N LEU A 380 15.49 10.77 -23.35
CA LEU A 380 15.37 12.09 -23.98
C LEU A 380 16.55 13.02 -23.65
N SER A 381 17.54 12.55 -22.88
CA SER A 381 18.63 13.38 -22.35
C SER A 381 18.17 14.60 -21.55
N ASN A 382 17.03 14.48 -20.87
CA ASN A 382 16.52 15.46 -19.92
C ASN A 382 17.14 15.19 -18.53
N ASP A 383 18.47 15.30 -18.43
CA ASP A 383 19.26 14.74 -17.33
C ASP A 383 18.82 15.23 -15.93
N ASP A 384 18.51 16.52 -15.78
CA ASP A 384 18.10 17.07 -14.47
C ASP A 384 16.73 16.52 -14.03
N GLN A 385 15.79 16.38 -14.96
CA GLN A 385 14.48 15.77 -14.69
C GLN A 385 14.61 14.27 -14.43
N ALA A 386 15.52 13.59 -15.13
CA ALA A 386 15.83 12.19 -14.87
C ALA A 386 16.32 12.00 -13.43
N ILE A 387 17.29 12.81 -12.97
CA ILE A 387 17.81 12.76 -11.60
C ILE A 387 16.70 13.04 -10.60
N GLU A 388 15.93 14.12 -10.79
CA GLU A 388 14.84 14.51 -9.88
C GLU A 388 13.84 13.37 -9.65
N HIS A 389 13.38 12.73 -10.73
CA HIS A 389 12.40 11.63 -10.65
C HIS A 389 12.99 10.35 -10.06
N LEU A 390 14.24 10.02 -10.37
CA LEU A 390 14.89 8.82 -9.83
C LEU A 390 15.22 8.98 -8.35
N GLU A 391 15.72 10.13 -7.91
CA GLU A 391 15.89 10.40 -6.48
C GLU A 391 14.55 10.42 -5.75
N ARG A 392 13.49 10.94 -6.39
CA ARG A 392 12.13 10.83 -5.84
C ARG A 392 11.71 9.37 -5.68
N ALA A 393 11.99 8.51 -6.64
CA ALA A 393 11.69 7.08 -6.53
C ALA A 393 12.41 6.43 -5.33
N ILE A 394 13.69 6.76 -5.11
CA ILE A 394 14.48 6.31 -3.94
C ILE A 394 13.86 6.84 -2.64
N ARG A 395 13.51 8.13 -2.58
CA ARG A 395 12.87 8.75 -1.40
C ARG A 395 11.54 8.11 -1.06
N ILE A 396 10.71 7.82 -2.07
CA ILE A 396 9.42 7.14 -1.88
C ILE A 396 9.65 5.72 -1.34
N SER A 397 10.57 4.96 -1.92
CA SER A 397 10.79 3.56 -1.55
C SER A 397 12.29 3.23 -1.51
N PRO A 398 12.97 3.45 -0.37
CA PRO A 398 14.42 3.23 -0.26
C PRO A 398 14.79 1.74 -0.27
N LEU A 399 13.83 0.85 -0.01
CA LEU A 399 13.98 -0.60 -0.09
C LEU A 399 13.30 -1.18 -1.34
N HIS A 400 13.08 -0.36 -2.37
CA HIS A 400 12.43 -0.81 -3.60
C HIS A 400 13.21 -1.96 -4.24
N PRO A 401 12.55 -3.03 -4.73
CA PRO A 401 13.25 -4.17 -5.36
C PRO A 401 14.17 -3.77 -6.51
N ASN A 402 13.81 -2.70 -7.24
CA ASN A 402 14.60 -2.17 -8.35
C ASN A 402 15.54 -1.01 -7.94
N ILE A 403 15.92 -0.88 -6.67
CA ILE A 403 16.74 0.25 -6.21
C ILE A 403 18.03 0.40 -7.03
N GLY A 404 18.72 -0.71 -7.35
CA GLY A 404 19.91 -0.69 -8.20
C GLY A 404 19.65 -0.20 -9.63
N VAL A 405 18.46 -0.46 -10.18
CA VAL A 405 18.05 0.07 -11.49
C VAL A 405 17.79 1.58 -11.40
N THR A 406 17.20 2.05 -10.29
CA THR A 406 16.99 3.48 -10.04
C THR A 406 18.33 4.23 -9.95
N THR A 407 19.26 3.72 -9.13
CA THR A 407 20.60 4.29 -8.93
C THR A 407 21.42 4.29 -10.24
N CYS A 408 21.29 3.23 -11.04
CA CYS A 408 21.89 3.16 -12.38
C CYS A 408 21.37 4.27 -13.30
N GLY A 409 20.07 4.59 -13.24
CA GLY A 409 19.49 5.68 -14.01
C GLY A 409 20.06 7.06 -13.61
N ILE A 410 20.36 7.28 -12.32
CA ILE A 410 21.00 8.51 -11.84
C ILE A 410 22.42 8.59 -12.39
N ALA A 411 23.16 7.48 -12.33
CA ALA A 411 24.49 7.38 -12.90
C ALA A 411 24.52 7.64 -14.42
N ASN A 412 23.52 7.14 -15.16
CA ASN A 412 23.35 7.44 -16.58
C ASN A 412 23.23 8.95 -16.81
N ALA A 413 22.37 9.66 -16.07
CA ALA A 413 22.17 11.09 -16.23
C ALA A 413 23.48 11.88 -15.94
N TYR A 414 24.21 11.56 -14.87
CA TYR A 414 25.52 12.20 -14.63
C TYR A 414 26.55 11.89 -15.71
N PHE A 415 26.53 10.67 -16.27
CA PHE A 415 27.42 10.33 -17.39
C PHE A 415 27.08 11.14 -18.64
N GLN A 416 25.79 11.33 -18.95
CA GLN A 416 25.34 12.19 -20.05
C GLN A 416 25.78 13.65 -19.85
N LYS A 417 25.80 14.14 -18.61
CA LYS A 417 26.33 15.45 -18.21
C LYS A 417 27.87 15.54 -18.19
N GLN A 418 28.57 14.46 -18.53
CA GLN A 418 30.05 14.35 -18.49
C GLN A 418 30.66 14.46 -17.09
N ASP A 419 29.86 14.38 -16.03
CA ASP A 419 30.34 14.28 -14.65
C ASP A 419 30.71 12.83 -14.34
N LEU A 420 31.89 12.43 -14.84
CA LEU A 420 32.39 11.06 -14.74
C LEU A 420 32.62 10.62 -13.29
N GLU A 421 33.00 11.54 -12.40
CA GLU A 421 33.26 11.21 -11.00
C GLU A 421 31.97 10.82 -10.28
N THR A 422 30.94 11.67 -10.39
CA THR A 422 29.63 11.39 -9.79
C THR A 422 28.95 10.18 -10.45
N ALA A 423 29.07 10.05 -11.78
CA ALA A 423 28.54 8.90 -12.51
C ALA A 423 29.17 7.58 -12.01
N ILE A 424 30.50 7.51 -11.91
CA ILE A 424 31.20 6.30 -11.42
C ILE A 424 30.74 5.94 -10.01
N ARG A 425 30.62 6.92 -9.10
CA ARG A 425 30.15 6.68 -7.74
C ARG A 425 28.77 6.02 -7.71
N TYR A 426 27.80 6.60 -8.43
CA TYR A 426 26.45 6.04 -8.47
C TYR A 426 26.40 4.69 -9.18
N TYR A 427 27.19 4.47 -10.23
CA TYR A 427 27.24 3.16 -10.86
C TYR A 427 27.86 2.09 -9.96
N GLU A 428 28.93 2.39 -9.22
CA GLU A 428 29.55 1.45 -8.27
C GLU A 428 28.55 1.10 -7.14
N GLU A 429 27.76 2.07 -6.70
CA GLU A 429 26.64 1.84 -5.76
C GLU A 429 25.55 0.96 -6.38
N ALA A 430 25.10 1.28 -7.60
CA ALA A 430 24.12 0.51 -8.34
C ALA A 430 24.58 -0.94 -8.58
N LEU A 431 25.88 -1.14 -8.83
CA LEU A 431 26.48 -2.46 -9.02
C LEU A 431 26.47 -3.26 -7.71
N THR A 432 26.65 -2.61 -6.56
CA THR A 432 26.53 -3.26 -5.24
C THR A 432 25.08 -3.66 -4.94
N GLN A 433 24.12 -2.81 -5.33
CA GLN A 433 22.69 -3.05 -5.12
C GLN A 433 22.12 -4.12 -6.06
N TYR A 434 22.58 -4.16 -7.32
CA TYR A 434 22.14 -5.14 -8.31
C TYR A 434 23.30 -5.55 -9.25
N PRO A 435 24.14 -6.51 -8.84
CA PRO A 435 25.35 -6.92 -9.59
C PRO A 435 25.08 -7.47 -10.99
N GLU A 436 23.91 -8.07 -11.19
CA GLU A 436 23.53 -8.72 -12.45
C GLU A 436 22.96 -7.75 -13.49
N PHE A 437 22.84 -6.45 -13.17
CA PHE A 437 22.26 -5.49 -14.09
C PHE A 437 23.24 -5.07 -15.19
N ALA A 438 23.01 -5.61 -16.38
CA ALA A 438 23.87 -5.42 -17.54
C ALA A 438 24.04 -3.95 -17.97
N SER A 439 23.04 -3.08 -17.74
CA SER A 439 23.14 -1.66 -18.08
C SER A 439 24.14 -0.91 -17.19
N THR A 440 24.24 -1.25 -15.91
CA THR A 440 25.25 -0.69 -14.99
C THR A 440 26.67 -1.03 -15.47
N GLN A 441 26.87 -2.27 -15.91
CA GLN A 441 28.15 -2.77 -16.39
C GLN A 441 28.60 -2.05 -17.68
N LEU A 442 27.68 -1.84 -18.63
CA LEU A 442 27.96 -1.04 -19.83
C LEU A 442 28.32 0.42 -19.49
N GLY A 443 27.56 1.05 -18.58
CA GLY A 443 27.82 2.40 -18.13
C GLY A 443 29.19 2.56 -17.48
N LEU A 444 29.54 1.67 -16.53
CA LEU A 444 30.86 1.63 -15.90
C LEU A 444 31.99 1.38 -16.89
N MET A 445 31.79 0.47 -17.84
CA MET A 445 32.80 0.18 -18.86
C MET A 445 33.17 1.44 -19.66
N GLY A 446 32.16 2.24 -20.04
CA GLY A 446 32.32 3.54 -20.70
C GLY A 446 32.97 4.59 -19.79
N CYS A 447 32.43 4.78 -18.59
CA CYS A 447 32.96 5.75 -17.62
C CYS A 447 34.42 5.47 -17.24
N TYR A 448 34.77 4.21 -16.96
CA TYR A 448 36.13 3.85 -16.62
C TYR A 448 37.10 4.03 -17.77
N LEU A 449 36.69 3.73 -19.02
CA LEU A 449 37.51 4.03 -20.18
C LEU A 449 37.78 5.53 -20.27
N LYS A 450 36.73 6.37 -20.22
CA LYS A 450 36.86 7.83 -20.29
C LYS A 450 37.68 8.43 -19.15
N ALA A 451 37.65 7.81 -17.97
CA ALA A 451 38.46 8.19 -16.82
C ALA A 451 39.90 7.63 -16.85
N GLY A 452 40.31 6.94 -17.92
CA GLY A 452 41.65 6.32 -18.03
C GLY A 452 41.86 5.09 -17.14
N LYS A 453 40.81 4.56 -16.51
CA LYS A 453 40.84 3.36 -15.64
C LYS A 453 40.69 2.08 -16.49
N LEU A 454 41.66 1.85 -17.38
CA LEU A 454 41.60 0.80 -18.42
C LEU A 454 41.36 -0.61 -17.84
N GLU A 455 42.05 -0.98 -16.76
CA GLU A 455 41.89 -2.29 -16.13
C GLU A 455 40.47 -2.51 -15.61
N LYS A 456 39.87 -1.49 -14.99
CA LYS A 456 38.48 -1.57 -14.52
C LYS A 456 37.50 -1.67 -15.70
N SER A 457 37.72 -0.93 -16.78
CA SER A 457 36.90 -1.06 -18.00
C SER A 457 36.96 -2.49 -18.56
N ALA A 458 38.15 -3.09 -18.63
CA ALA A 458 38.34 -4.48 -19.08
C ALA A 458 37.66 -5.52 -18.17
N GLN A 459 37.63 -5.27 -16.86
CA GLN A 459 36.87 -6.12 -15.92
C GLN A 459 35.36 -6.09 -16.22
N MET A 460 34.79 -4.90 -16.43
CA MET A 460 33.37 -4.76 -16.78
C MET A 460 33.08 -5.45 -18.13
N ALA A 461 33.97 -5.28 -19.11
CA ALA A 461 33.87 -5.94 -20.42
C ALA A 461 33.89 -7.46 -20.32
N THR A 462 34.77 -8.02 -19.48
CA THR A 462 34.87 -9.48 -19.27
C THR A 462 33.58 -10.03 -18.68
N TRP A 463 33.03 -9.39 -17.65
CA TRP A 463 31.74 -9.76 -17.10
C TRP A 463 30.63 -9.66 -18.15
N PHE A 464 30.60 -8.56 -18.90
CA PHE A 464 29.54 -8.29 -19.87
C PHE A 464 29.55 -9.31 -21.02
N ARG A 465 30.72 -9.71 -21.51
CA ARG A 465 30.87 -10.75 -22.54
C ARG A 465 30.34 -12.12 -22.08
N ASN A 466 30.57 -12.47 -20.82
CA ASN A 466 30.04 -13.72 -20.27
C ASN A 466 28.52 -13.69 -20.14
N LYS A 467 27.94 -12.51 -19.84
CA LYS A 467 26.49 -12.33 -19.69
C LYS A 467 25.77 -12.23 -21.04
N VAL A 468 26.37 -11.54 -22.01
CA VAL A 468 25.78 -11.24 -23.32
C VAL A 468 26.80 -11.58 -24.42
N PRO A 469 26.98 -12.87 -24.74
CA PRO A 469 28.04 -13.32 -25.65
C PRO A 469 27.88 -12.78 -27.07
N ASP A 470 26.64 -12.52 -27.49
CA ASP A 470 26.29 -12.05 -28.83
C ASP A 470 26.29 -10.51 -28.96
N MET A 471 26.82 -9.78 -27.97
CA MET A 471 26.86 -8.31 -28.04
C MET A 471 27.84 -7.83 -29.10
N THR A 472 27.38 -6.91 -29.95
CA THR A 472 28.15 -6.24 -31.00
C THR A 472 27.93 -4.72 -30.92
N VAL A 473 28.84 -3.93 -31.50
CA VAL A 473 28.68 -2.47 -31.57
C VAL A 473 27.40 -2.11 -32.32
N ALA A 474 27.11 -2.77 -33.45
CA ALA A 474 25.88 -2.57 -34.21
C ALA A 474 24.63 -2.91 -33.38
N THR A 475 24.65 -3.98 -32.59
CA THR A 475 23.55 -4.34 -31.69
C THR A 475 23.34 -3.29 -30.60
N PHE A 476 24.41 -2.76 -30.00
CA PHE A 476 24.32 -1.68 -29.04
C PHE A 476 23.66 -0.43 -29.64
N VAL A 477 24.10 -0.01 -30.83
CA VAL A 477 23.57 1.17 -31.55
C VAL A 477 22.11 0.97 -31.94
N ARG A 478 21.78 -0.17 -32.56
CA ARG A 478 20.43 -0.49 -33.04
C ARG A 478 19.40 -0.48 -31.92
N THR A 479 19.77 -0.99 -30.74
CA THR A 479 18.83 -1.14 -29.62
C THR A 479 18.70 0.11 -28.74
N ARG A 480 19.48 1.17 -29.00
CA ARG A 480 19.52 2.40 -28.19
C ARG A 480 19.73 3.67 -29.05
N PRO A 481 18.87 3.94 -30.05
CA PRO A 481 19.12 5.00 -31.03
C PRO A 481 19.10 6.41 -30.43
N HIS A 482 18.30 6.62 -29.38
CA HIS A 482 18.02 7.95 -28.79
C HIS A 482 18.94 8.33 -27.63
N HIS A 483 19.95 7.52 -27.33
CA HIS A 483 20.88 7.86 -26.27
C HIS A 483 21.68 9.14 -26.60
N ASN A 484 21.95 9.93 -25.57
CA ASN A 484 22.87 11.07 -25.63
C ASN A 484 24.15 10.71 -26.40
N ALA A 485 24.58 11.60 -27.30
CA ALA A 485 25.72 11.37 -28.17
C ALA A 485 27.00 11.07 -27.38
N TYR A 486 27.28 11.82 -26.30
CA TYR A 486 28.47 11.61 -25.48
C TYR A 486 28.46 10.24 -24.81
N TYR A 487 27.35 9.88 -24.16
CA TYR A 487 27.19 8.56 -23.55
C TYR A 487 27.38 7.45 -24.58
N ARG A 488 26.67 7.55 -25.71
CA ARG A 488 26.68 6.52 -26.75
C ARG A 488 28.08 6.34 -27.32
N ASP A 489 28.75 7.43 -27.67
CA ASP A 489 30.07 7.38 -28.29
C ASP A 489 31.11 6.86 -27.28
N ALA A 490 31.00 7.20 -26.00
CA ALA A 490 31.86 6.68 -24.95
C ALA A 490 31.69 5.16 -24.72
N VAL A 491 30.46 4.65 -24.75
CA VAL A 491 30.22 3.21 -24.62
C VAL A 491 30.67 2.45 -25.88
N ILE A 492 30.46 3.02 -27.08
CA ILE A 492 30.97 2.44 -28.33
C ILE A 492 32.50 2.36 -28.31
N GLU A 493 33.17 3.43 -27.91
CA GLU A 493 34.63 3.45 -27.77
C GLU A 493 35.09 2.38 -26.78
N ALA A 494 34.37 2.21 -25.67
CA ALA A 494 34.68 1.18 -24.68
C ALA A 494 34.45 -0.24 -25.19
N LEU A 495 33.37 -0.49 -25.94
CA LEU A 495 33.14 -1.77 -26.62
C LEU A 495 34.29 -2.09 -27.58
N ARG A 496 34.69 -1.12 -28.41
CA ARG A 496 35.81 -1.28 -29.37
C ARG A 496 37.14 -1.51 -28.68
N ALA A 497 37.48 -0.69 -27.69
CA ALA A 497 38.72 -0.79 -26.93
C ALA A 497 38.85 -2.14 -26.19
N ASN A 498 37.72 -2.75 -25.81
CA ASN A 498 37.68 -4.05 -25.15
C ASN A 498 37.45 -5.23 -26.12
N GLY A 499 37.49 -5.00 -27.44
CA GLY A 499 37.47 -6.04 -28.47
C GLY A 499 36.11 -6.68 -28.71
N PHE A 500 35.00 -5.95 -28.53
CA PHE A 500 33.69 -6.42 -28.99
C PHE A 500 33.60 -6.32 -30.53
N PRO A 501 32.90 -7.25 -31.21
CA PRO A 501 32.74 -7.20 -32.67
C PRO A 501 31.91 -6.00 -33.14
N GLU A 502 32.08 -5.58 -34.39
CA GLU A 502 31.28 -4.49 -34.97
C GLU A 502 29.87 -4.95 -35.39
N ASP A 503 29.71 -6.16 -35.94
CA ASP A 503 28.49 -6.65 -36.62
C ASP A 503 27.54 -7.44 -35.71
#